data_AF-A0A3P8VEZ1-F1
#
_entry.id   AF-A0A3P8VEZ1-F1
#
_cell.length_a   1.000
_cell.length_b   1.000
_cell.length_c   1.000
_cell.angle_alpha   90.00
_cell.angle_beta   90.00
_cell.angle_gamma   90.00
#
_symmetry.space_group_name_H-M   'P 1'
#
loop_
_entity.id
_entity.type
_entity.pdbx_description
1 polymer ?
#
loop_
_entity_poly.entity_id
_entity_poly.type
_entity_poly.pdbx_seq_one_letter_code
_entity_poly.pdbx_strand_id
1 'polypeptide(L)'
;MTFLFLPFTVCISSHSLPKAVLLHCKAVQMSLSPLKGEGAVTCLSHCDRASSFLRSSVSVPVSQTGNWLNKGVELLVCDLLLTLRTSLWQRCGSSNGEPGPAHGAQLAGFQRDLSALRRLTQCYRQAQHKVFLHETTVRLMAGASPTRTHQLLEHNLRRRAHNSYSAGEETTHALLLACRPLPMPLLTPPGHRARLLAEAKRTLERVGDRRSLQDCQQILLRLSGGTTIAAS
;
A
#
# COMPACT_ATOMS: atom_id res chain seq x y z
N MET A 1 42.82 3.19 -26.08
CA MET A 1 41.92 3.70 -25.03
C MET A 1 40.54 3.06 -25.22
N THR A 2 40.41 1.73 -25.12
CA THR A 2 39.14 1.04 -25.42
C THR A 2 39.06 -0.41 -24.92
N PHE A 3 39.46 -0.73 -23.68
CA PHE A 3 39.30 -2.12 -23.19
C PHE A 3 38.87 -2.29 -21.71
N LEU A 4 38.45 -1.24 -21.02
CA LEU A 4 38.10 -1.32 -19.59
C LEU A 4 36.64 -1.01 -19.22
N PHE A 5 35.74 -0.86 -20.19
CA PHE A 5 34.31 -0.60 -19.94
C PHE A 5 33.37 -1.81 -20.14
N LEU A 6 33.90 -2.96 -20.53
CA LEU A 6 33.07 -4.13 -20.85
C LEU A 6 32.63 -5.01 -19.66
N PRO A 7 33.37 -5.17 -18.53
CA PRO A 7 32.97 -6.16 -17.52
C PRO A 7 31.90 -5.64 -16.53
N PHE A 8 31.80 -4.33 -16.30
CA PHE A 8 30.81 -3.77 -15.36
C PHE A 8 29.38 -3.79 -15.96
N THR A 9 29.27 -3.52 -17.26
CA THR A 9 28.00 -3.44 -17.97
C THR A 9 27.37 -4.81 -18.21
N VAL A 10 28.18 -5.87 -18.37
CA VAL A 10 27.71 -7.26 -18.51
C VAL A 10 27.20 -7.84 -17.18
N CYS A 11 27.75 -7.42 -16.03
CA CYS A 11 27.30 -7.91 -14.73
C CYS A 11 25.90 -7.38 -14.33
N ILE A 12 25.56 -6.15 -14.75
CA ILE A 12 24.21 -5.55 -14.57
C ILE A 12 23.15 -6.29 -15.44
N SER A 13 23.58 -7.04 -16.46
CA SER A 13 22.70 -7.75 -17.37
C SER A 13 22.16 -9.09 -16.84
N SER A 14 22.76 -9.68 -15.80
CA SER A 14 22.46 -11.04 -15.35
C SER A 14 21.47 -11.11 -14.17
N HIS A 15 21.47 -10.11 -13.28
CA HIS A 15 20.58 -10.13 -12.12
C HIS A 15 19.22 -9.48 -12.43
N SER A 16 18.14 -10.21 -12.16
CA SER A 16 16.76 -9.76 -12.38
C SER A 16 16.32 -8.68 -11.39
N LEU A 17 16.86 -8.67 -10.18
CA LEU A 17 16.45 -7.75 -9.12
C LEU A 17 16.73 -6.26 -9.41
N PRO A 18 17.92 -5.84 -9.87
CA PRO A 18 18.15 -4.44 -10.27
C PRO A 18 17.19 -3.97 -11.39
N LYS A 19 16.83 -4.86 -12.33
CA LYS A 19 15.87 -4.56 -13.40
C LYS A 19 14.46 -4.34 -12.83
N ALA A 20 14.06 -5.14 -11.83
CA ALA A 20 12.80 -4.95 -11.12
C ALA A 20 12.74 -3.59 -10.41
N VAL A 21 13.81 -3.23 -9.68
CA VAL A 21 13.93 -1.94 -8.99
C VAL A 21 13.84 -0.78 -9.97
N LEU A 22 14.63 -0.80 -11.05
CA LEU A 22 14.64 0.26 -12.05
C LEU A 22 13.26 0.50 -12.68
N LEU A 23 12.58 -0.57 -13.07
CA LEU A 23 11.25 -0.45 -13.68
C LEU A 23 10.20 0.02 -12.68
N HIS A 24 10.29 -0.40 -11.42
CA HIS A 24 9.45 0.13 -10.35
C HIS A 24 9.68 1.64 -10.15
N CYS A 25 10.93 2.10 -10.08
CA CYS A 25 11.23 3.54 -9.97
C CYS A 25 10.65 4.34 -11.14
N LYS A 26 10.73 3.82 -12.37
CA LYS A 26 10.09 4.44 -13.54
C LYS A 26 8.57 4.50 -13.39
N ALA A 27 7.94 3.42 -12.91
CA ALA A 27 6.50 3.39 -12.61
C ALA A 27 6.12 4.46 -11.57
N VAL A 28 6.89 4.58 -10.48
CA VAL A 28 6.69 5.60 -9.45
C VAL A 28 6.80 7.00 -10.05
N GLN A 29 7.86 7.29 -10.81
CA GLN A 29 8.06 8.60 -11.44
C GLN A 29 6.89 9.00 -12.34
N MET A 30 6.38 8.07 -13.15
CA MET A 30 5.20 8.32 -13.98
C MET A 30 3.96 8.58 -13.11
N SER A 31 3.82 7.88 -11.98
CA SER A 31 2.68 8.06 -11.08
C SER A 31 2.67 9.38 -10.30
N LEU A 32 3.80 10.10 -10.22
CA LEU A 32 3.86 11.39 -9.51
C LEU A 32 3.05 12.49 -10.21
N SER A 33 2.85 12.39 -11.52
CA SER A 33 1.99 13.31 -12.26
C SER A 33 0.55 12.76 -12.35
N PRO A 34 -0.46 13.63 -12.57
CA PRO A 34 -1.82 13.19 -12.86
C PRO A 34 -1.84 12.30 -14.13
N LEU A 35 -1.99 10.99 -13.93
CA LEU A 35 -2.09 10.03 -15.02
C LEU A 35 -3.51 10.05 -15.59
N LYS A 36 -3.63 10.32 -16.89
CA LYS A 36 -4.86 10.13 -17.67
C LYS A 36 -4.74 8.85 -18.49
N GLY A 37 -5.81 8.06 -18.59
CA GLY A 37 -5.96 6.89 -19.47
C GLY A 37 -4.67 6.16 -19.85
N GLU A 38 -4.09 6.55 -20.99
CA GLU A 38 -2.86 5.99 -21.57
C GLU A 38 -1.63 6.02 -20.63
N GLY A 39 -1.48 7.07 -19.82
CA GLY A 39 -0.41 7.17 -18.82
C GLY A 39 -0.58 6.16 -17.67
N ALA A 40 -1.82 5.88 -17.26
CA ALA A 40 -2.10 4.86 -16.25
C ALA A 40 -1.82 3.45 -16.79
N VAL A 41 -2.18 3.19 -18.05
CA VAL A 41 -1.87 1.92 -18.74
C VAL A 41 -0.36 1.72 -18.86
N THR A 42 0.38 2.76 -19.23
CA THR A 42 1.85 2.71 -19.33
C THR A 42 2.50 2.50 -17.96
N CYS A 43 2.00 3.15 -16.92
CA CYS A 43 2.47 2.93 -15.55
C CYS A 43 2.23 1.48 -15.10
N LEU A 44 1.05 0.90 -15.40
CA LEU A 44 0.74 -0.49 -15.10
C LEU A 44 1.61 -1.48 -15.88
N SER A 45 1.93 -1.20 -17.15
CA SER A 45 2.83 -2.06 -17.94
C SER A 45 4.25 -2.09 -17.35
N HIS A 46 4.73 -0.96 -16.82
CA HIS A 46 5.98 -0.91 -16.06
C HIS A 46 5.91 -1.73 -14.77
N CYS A 47 4.80 -1.67 -14.04
CA CYS A 47 4.56 -2.54 -12.87
C CYS A 47 4.59 -4.03 -13.25
N ASP A 48 3.97 -4.42 -14.37
CA ASP A 48 3.95 -5.81 -14.83
C ASP A 48 5.34 -6.32 -15.22
N ARG A 49 6.14 -5.49 -15.90
CA ARG A 49 7.54 -5.84 -16.22
C ARG A 49 8.39 -5.94 -14.96
N ALA A 50 8.26 -4.99 -14.02
CA ALA A 50 8.96 -5.04 -12.74
C ALA A 50 8.59 -6.31 -11.94
N SER A 51 7.30 -6.64 -11.89
CA SER A 51 6.75 -7.86 -11.28
C SER A 51 7.36 -9.13 -11.91
N SER A 52 7.47 -9.19 -13.24
CA SER A 52 8.09 -10.32 -13.93
C SER A 52 9.54 -10.55 -13.50
N PHE A 53 10.35 -9.49 -13.49
CA PHE A 53 11.75 -9.59 -13.05
C PHE A 53 11.87 -9.94 -11.55
N LEU A 54 11.01 -9.36 -10.71
CA LEU A 54 10.95 -9.68 -9.30
C LEU A 54 10.65 -11.16 -9.10
N ARG A 55 9.67 -11.73 -9.79
CA ARG A 55 9.35 -13.17 -9.69
C ARG A 55 10.53 -14.06 -10.07
N SER A 56 11.26 -13.71 -11.12
CA SER A 56 12.47 -14.43 -11.50
C SER A 56 13.50 -14.39 -10.36
N SER A 57 13.67 -13.25 -9.68
CA SER A 57 14.56 -13.14 -8.50
C SER A 57 14.07 -13.99 -7.32
N VAL A 58 12.78 -13.88 -6.98
CA VAL A 58 12.15 -14.58 -5.85
C VAL A 58 12.21 -16.10 -6.02
N SER A 59 12.16 -16.60 -7.26
CA SER A 59 12.24 -18.04 -7.54
C SER A 59 13.57 -18.69 -7.19
N VAL A 60 14.64 -17.90 -7.02
CA VAL A 60 15.95 -18.41 -6.62
C VAL A 60 15.99 -18.56 -5.08
N PRO A 61 16.27 -19.77 -4.55
CA PRO A 61 16.36 -20.00 -3.11
C PRO A 61 17.47 -19.19 -2.43
N VAL A 62 17.28 -18.84 -1.15
CA VAL A 62 18.27 -18.09 -0.35
C VAL A 62 19.63 -18.78 -0.30
N SER A 63 19.63 -20.13 -0.22
CA SER A 63 20.85 -20.94 -0.20
C SER A 63 21.71 -20.79 -1.45
N GLN A 64 21.12 -20.36 -2.57
CA GLN A 64 21.81 -20.16 -3.84
C GLN A 64 22.23 -18.69 -4.07
N THR A 65 21.53 -17.73 -3.44
CA THR A 65 21.85 -16.29 -3.59
C THR A 65 22.81 -15.77 -2.52
N GLY A 66 22.92 -16.44 -1.37
CA GLY A 66 23.83 -16.12 -0.26
C GLY A 66 23.65 -14.75 0.39
N ASN A 67 22.74 -13.91 -0.11
CA ASN A 67 22.66 -12.50 0.23
C ASN A 67 21.27 -12.12 0.76
N TRP A 68 21.16 -12.04 2.09
CA TRP A 68 19.95 -11.62 2.80
C TRP A 68 19.50 -10.19 2.43
N LEU A 69 20.41 -9.33 1.97
CA LEU A 69 20.04 -8.01 1.42
C LEU A 69 19.18 -8.17 0.17
N ASN A 70 19.53 -9.08 -0.75
CA ASN A 70 18.74 -9.28 -1.97
C ASN A 70 17.31 -9.69 -1.65
N LYS A 71 17.11 -10.54 -0.64
CA LYS A 71 15.77 -10.93 -0.18
C LYS A 71 15.03 -9.80 0.53
N GLY A 72 15.73 -8.96 1.30
CA GLY A 72 15.17 -7.73 1.85
C GLY A 72 14.71 -6.76 0.75
N VAL A 73 15.51 -6.60 -0.31
CA VAL A 73 15.17 -5.76 -1.47
C VAL A 73 14.01 -6.37 -2.27
N GLU A 74 13.97 -7.70 -2.48
CA GLU A 74 12.83 -8.38 -3.10
C GLU A 74 11.52 -8.11 -2.33
N LEU A 75 11.56 -8.23 -0.99
CA LEU A 75 10.43 -7.94 -0.11
C LEU A 75 9.98 -6.48 -0.24
N LEU A 76 10.93 -5.54 -0.19
CA LEU A 76 10.65 -4.11 -0.33
C LEU A 76 10.02 -3.79 -1.69
N VAL A 77 10.61 -4.25 -2.79
CA VAL A 77 10.09 -4.01 -4.14
C VAL A 77 8.70 -4.62 -4.32
N CYS A 78 8.45 -5.82 -3.76
CA CYS A 78 7.14 -6.46 -3.80
C CYS A 78 6.06 -5.62 -3.09
N ASP A 79 6.38 -5.12 -1.89
CA ASP A 79 5.46 -4.29 -1.10
C ASP A 79 5.18 -2.93 -1.78
N LEU A 80 6.21 -2.32 -2.37
CA LEU A 80 6.06 -1.07 -3.11
C LEU A 80 5.27 -1.25 -4.42
N LEU A 81 5.40 -2.39 -5.11
CA LEU A 81 4.58 -2.71 -6.28
C LEU A 81 3.10 -2.84 -5.92
N LEU A 82 2.78 -3.55 -4.84
CA LEU A 82 1.40 -3.68 -4.35
C LEU A 82 0.84 -2.32 -3.93
N THR A 83 1.64 -1.50 -3.25
CA THR A 83 1.27 -0.14 -2.86
C THR A 83 0.98 0.74 -4.09
N LEU A 84 1.84 0.69 -5.11
CA LEU A 84 1.66 1.46 -6.34
C LEU A 84 0.45 1.00 -7.14
N ARG A 85 0.21 -0.31 -7.28
CA ARG A 85 -1.01 -0.82 -7.94
C ARG A 85 -2.28 -0.40 -7.21
N THR A 86 -2.25 -0.36 -5.88
CA THR A 86 -3.35 0.13 -5.04
C THR A 86 -3.65 1.59 -5.34
N SER A 87 -2.61 2.44 -5.35
CA SER A 87 -2.80 3.87 -5.61
C SER A 87 -3.30 4.15 -7.02
N LEU A 88 -2.80 3.42 -8.03
CA LEU A 88 -3.28 3.50 -9.40
C LEU A 88 -4.76 3.09 -9.52
N TRP A 89 -5.16 2.02 -8.83
CA TRP A 89 -6.55 1.58 -8.79
C TRP A 89 -7.46 2.63 -8.14
N GLN A 90 -7.06 3.19 -6.99
CA GLN A 90 -7.83 4.21 -6.29
C GLN A 90 -8.05 5.47 -7.13
N ARG A 91 -7.05 5.84 -7.94
CA ARG A 91 -7.12 7.00 -8.85
C ARG A 91 -8.02 6.77 -10.07
N CYS A 92 -8.38 5.53 -10.39
CA CYS A 92 -9.34 5.21 -11.44
C CYS A 92 -10.81 5.28 -10.97
N GLY A 93 -11.06 5.65 -9.70
CA GLY A 93 -12.42 5.82 -9.16
C GLY A 93 -13.21 6.94 -9.85
N SER A 94 -14.49 6.69 -10.09
CA SER A 94 -15.42 7.64 -10.73
C SER A 94 -15.90 8.73 -9.75
N SER A 95 -16.59 9.74 -10.30
CA SER A 95 -17.10 10.97 -9.66
C SER A 95 -17.84 10.84 -8.32
N ASN A 96 -18.18 9.62 -7.87
CA ASN A 96 -18.91 9.35 -6.63
C ASN A 96 -18.01 9.03 -5.42
N GLY A 97 -16.69 9.14 -5.55
CA GLY A 97 -15.74 9.10 -4.42
C GLY A 97 -15.19 7.71 -4.05
N GLU A 98 -15.80 6.61 -4.51
CA GLU A 98 -15.28 5.26 -4.28
C GLU A 98 -14.63 4.65 -5.53
N PRO A 99 -13.46 3.99 -5.41
CA PRO A 99 -12.90 3.20 -6.49
C PRO A 99 -13.80 2.00 -6.78
N GLY A 100 -14.29 1.89 -8.02
CA GLY A 100 -14.99 0.70 -8.48
C GLY A 100 -14.07 -0.52 -8.57
N PRO A 101 -14.59 -1.72 -8.90
CA PRO A 101 -13.77 -2.91 -9.08
C PRO A 101 -12.62 -2.67 -10.08
N ALA A 102 -11.46 -3.25 -9.79
CA ALA A 102 -10.30 -3.15 -10.67
C ALA A 102 -10.52 -3.92 -11.98
N HIS A 103 -9.94 -3.42 -13.06
CA HIS A 103 -9.93 -4.13 -14.34
C HIS A 103 -9.22 -5.48 -14.20
N GLY A 104 -9.67 -6.49 -14.97
CA GLY A 104 -9.16 -7.87 -14.84
C GLY A 104 -7.64 -8.00 -14.94
N ALA A 105 -6.99 -7.28 -15.86
CA ALA A 105 -5.54 -7.28 -16.00
C ALA A 105 -4.82 -6.68 -14.78
N GLN A 106 -5.35 -5.58 -14.23
CA GLN A 106 -4.79 -4.94 -13.03
C GLN A 106 -4.94 -5.83 -11.81
N LEU A 107 -6.11 -6.47 -11.63
CA LEU A 107 -6.38 -7.41 -10.56
C LEU A 107 -5.47 -8.65 -10.64
N ALA A 108 -5.32 -9.24 -11.84
CA ALA A 108 -4.43 -10.38 -12.06
C ALA A 108 -2.96 -10.05 -11.73
N GLY A 109 -2.51 -8.85 -12.12
CA GLY A 109 -1.18 -8.37 -11.75
C GLY A 109 -1.00 -8.17 -10.24
N PHE A 110 -2.02 -7.65 -9.56
CA PHE A 110 -2.00 -7.51 -8.09
C PHE A 110 -1.93 -8.89 -7.39
N GLN A 111 -2.77 -9.84 -7.81
CA GLN A 111 -2.78 -11.21 -7.25
C GLN A 111 -1.45 -11.92 -7.45
N ARG A 112 -0.77 -11.66 -8.58
CA ARG A 112 0.55 -12.19 -8.89
C ARG A 112 1.61 -11.65 -7.90
N ASP A 113 1.61 -10.35 -7.65
CA ASP A 113 2.51 -9.71 -6.70
C ASP A 113 2.23 -10.17 -5.26
N LEU A 114 0.95 -10.29 -4.88
CA LEU A 114 0.56 -10.79 -3.57
C LEU A 114 1.04 -12.24 -3.34
N SER A 115 1.01 -13.06 -4.39
CA SER A 115 1.55 -14.43 -4.33
C SER A 115 3.07 -14.44 -4.15
N ALA A 116 3.80 -13.46 -4.71
CA ALA A 116 5.23 -13.30 -4.45
C ALA A 116 5.51 -12.83 -3.02
N LEU A 117 4.72 -11.89 -2.49
CA LEU A 117 4.82 -11.44 -1.11
C LEU A 117 4.62 -12.59 -0.13
N ARG A 118 3.59 -13.44 -0.34
CA ARG A 118 3.35 -14.63 0.50
C ARG A 118 4.58 -15.53 0.58
N ARG A 119 5.24 -15.80 -0.56
CA ARG A 119 6.50 -16.58 -0.58
C ARG A 119 7.62 -15.88 0.19
N LEU A 120 7.82 -14.59 -0.03
CA LEU A 120 8.89 -13.82 0.63
C LEU A 120 8.71 -13.78 2.15
N THR A 121 7.48 -13.65 2.65
CA THR A 121 7.20 -13.62 4.10
C THR A 121 7.39 -14.97 4.80
N GLN A 122 7.58 -16.07 4.08
CA GLN A 122 7.99 -17.34 4.69
C GLN A 122 9.37 -17.22 5.35
N CYS A 123 10.26 -16.43 4.76
CA CYS A 123 11.60 -16.14 5.30
C CYS A 123 11.63 -14.94 6.26
N TYR A 124 10.60 -14.09 6.26
CA TYR A 124 10.51 -12.86 7.06
C TYR A 124 9.18 -12.78 7.81
N ARG A 125 9.07 -13.49 8.94
CA ARG A 125 7.82 -13.54 9.73
C ARG A 125 7.34 -12.15 10.18
N GLN A 126 8.24 -11.21 10.42
CA GLN A 126 7.92 -9.84 10.82
C GLN A 126 7.09 -9.11 9.75
N ALA A 127 7.19 -9.50 8.48
CA ALA A 127 6.46 -8.89 7.37
C ALA A 127 5.09 -9.53 7.08
N GLN A 128 4.63 -10.52 7.86
CA GLN A 128 3.33 -11.17 7.66
C GLN A 128 2.14 -10.19 7.71
N HIS A 129 2.23 -9.12 8.49
CA HIS A 129 1.19 -8.10 8.55
C HIS A 129 0.94 -7.43 7.18
N LYS A 130 1.97 -7.32 6.34
CA LYS A 130 1.85 -6.76 4.98
C LYS A 130 1.01 -7.64 4.07
N VAL A 131 1.12 -8.96 4.20
CA VAL A 131 0.28 -9.91 3.44
C VAL A 131 -1.20 -9.66 3.76
N PHE A 132 -1.52 -9.51 5.04
CA PHE A 132 -2.89 -9.30 5.48
C PHE A 132 -3.49 -7.97 4.96
N LEU A 133 -2.70 -6.91 4.98
CA LEU A 133 -3.10 -5.62 4.40
C LEU A 133 -3.41 -5.75 2.90
N HIS A 134 -2.50 -6.36 2.13
CA HIS A 134 -2.68 -6.51 0.69
C HIS A 134 -3.76 -7.55 0.31
N GLU A 135 -4.01 -8.54 1.16
CA GLU A 135 -5.16 -9.46 1.04
C GLU A 135 -6.50 -8.74 1.23
N THR A 136 -6.52 -7.74 2.08
CA THR A 136 -7.70 -6.88 2.22
C THR A 136 -7.90 -6.07 0.95
N THR A 137 -6.84 -5.43 0.46
CA THR A 137 -6.89 -4.62 -0.76
C THR A 137 -7.36 -5.42 -1.97
N VAL A 138 -6.85 -6.65 -2.19
CA VAL A 138 -7.26 -7.45 -3.36
C VAL A 138 -8.75 -7.82 -3.33
N ARG A 139 -9.35 -7.97 -2.14
CA ARG A 139 -10.79 -8.20 -2.00
C ARG A 139 -11.59 -6.97 -2.38
N LEU A 140 -11.16 -5.78 -1.96
CA LEU A 140 -11.78 -4.51 -2.36
C LEU A 140 -11.64 -4.28 -3.87
N MET A 141 -10.46 -4.55 -4.44
CA MET A 141 -10.23 -4.51 -5.89
C MET A 141 -11.13 -5.49 -6.65
N ALA A 142 -11.48 -6.63 -6.05
CA ALA A 142 -12.42 -7.59 -6.63
C ALA A 142 -13.90 -7.21 -6.43
N GLY A 143 -14.19 -6.05 -5.83
CA GLY A 143 -15.55 -5.55 -5.61
C GLY A 143 -16.22 -6.07 -4.33
N ALA A 144 -15.48 -6.64 -3.39
CA ALA A 144 -16.04 -7.00 -2.08
C ALA A 144 -16.50 -5.74 -1.33
N SER A 145 -17.65 -5.83 -0.64
CA SER A 145 -18.18 -4.67 0.09
C SER A 145 -17.22 -4.23 1.21
N PRO A 146 -16.99 -2.91 1.38
CA PRO A 146 -16.10 -2.37 2.41
C PRO A 146 -16.50 -2.83 3.81
N THR A 147 -17.79 -2.90 4.10
CA THR A 147 -18.35 -3.27 5.42
C THR A 147 -18.00 -4.72 5.81
N ARG A 148 -18.11 -5.67 4.87
CA ARG A 148 -17.77 -7.09 5.11
C ARG A 148 -16.26 -7.28 5.26
N THR A 149 -15.48 -6.50 4.53
CA THR A 149 -14.03 -6.53 4.59
C THR A 149 -13.52 -5.92 5.91
N HIS A 150 -14.11 -4.81 6.36
CA HIS A 150 -13.81 -4.17 7.65
C HIS A 150 -14.11 -5.10 8.84
N GLN A 151 -15.25 -5.80 8.83
CA GLN A 151 -15.58 -6.79 9.87
C GLN A 151 -14.56 -7.94 9.96
N LEU A 152 -14.06 -8.42 8.82
CA LEU A 152 -13.02 -9.46 8.78
C LEU A 152 -11.67 -8.92 9.26
N LEU A 153 -11.33 -7.68 8.92
CA LEU A 153 -10.12 -7.00 9.36
C LEU A 153 -10.12 -6.84 10.88
N GLU A 154 -11.22 -6.32 11.40
CA GLU A 154 -11.43 -6.07 12.82
C GLU A 154 -11.42 -7.39 13.62
N HIS A 155 -12.07 -8.43 13.12
CA HIS A 155 -12.06 -9.74 13.79
C HIS A 155 -10.66 -10.36 13.86
N ASN A 156 -9.83 -10.20 12.81
CA ASN A 156 -8.44 -10.66 12.83
C ASN A 156 -7.54 -9.80 13.71
N LEU A 157 -7.74 -8.48 13.73
CA LEU A 157 -7.00 -7.56 14.61
C LEU A 157 -7.35 -7.81 16.09
N ARG A 158 -8.63 -7.99 16.43
CA ARG A 158 -9.07 -8.32 17.80
C ARG A 158 -8.54 -9.67 18.26
N ARG A 159 -8.54 -10.70 17.40
CA ARG A 159 -7.90 -12.00 17.70
C ARG A 159 -6.41 -11.87 17.97
N ARG A 160 -5.72 -10.93 17.31
CA ARG A 160 -4.28 -10.71 17.51
C ARG A 160 -3.98 -9.85 18.74
N ALA A 161 -4.80 -8.83 19.02
CA ALA A 161 -4.69 -8.00 20.23
C ALA A 161 -4.83 -8.82 21.52
N HIS A 162 -5.59 -9.92 21.49
CA HIS A 162 -5.70 -10.82 22.63
C HIS A 162 -4.43 -11.69 22.85
N ASN A 163 -3.58 -11.82 21.84
CA ASN A 163 -2.37 -12.66 21.87
C ASN A 163 -1.04 -11.89 21.89
N SER A 164 -1.05 -10.56 21.87
CA SER A 164 0.19 -9.77 21.90
C SER A 164 0.02 -8.49 22.71
N TYR A 165 0.40 -8.55 23.98
CA TYR A 165 0.49 -7.44 24.93
C TYR A 165 1.67 -6.47 24.63
N SER A 166 1.90 -6.07 23.37
CA SER A 166 3.00 -5.12 23.08
C SER A 166 2.87 -4.23 21.83
N ALA A 167 1.72 -4.13 21.17
CA ALA A 167 1.61 -3.45 19.87
C ALA A 167 0.95 -2.04 19.95
N GLY A 168 1.45 -1.18 20.84
CA GLY A 168 0.99 0.21 20.98
C GLY A 168 1.48 1.17 19.90
N GLU A 169 2.55 0.82 19.18
CA GLU A 169 3.17 1.69 18.17
C GLU A 169 2.80 1.30 16.72
N GLU A 170 2.38 0.05 16.47
CA GLU A 170 1.97 -0.40 15.13
C GLU A 170 0.53 0.00 14.79
N THR A 171 -0.30 0.27 15.81
CA THR A 171 -1.70 0.73 15.67
C THR A 171 -1.78 2.18 15.18
N THR A 172 -0.81 3.02 15.54
CA THR A 172 -0.77 4.43 15.12
C THR A 172 -0.49 4.55 13.63
N HIS A 173 0.42 3.75 13.07
CA HIS A 173 0.73 3.78 11.63
C HIS A 173 -0.43 3.32 10.75
N ALA A 174 -1.18 2.29 11.17
CA ALA A 174 -2.34 1.78 10.44
C ALA A 174 -3.52 2.76 10.47
N LEU A 175 -3.78 3.40 11.62
CA LEU A 175 -4.80 4.44 11.77
C LEU A 175 -4.41 5.72 11.00
N LEU A 176 -3.13 6.11 11.01
CA LEU A 176 -2.64 7.28 10.27
C LEU A 176 -2.71 7.05 8.74
N LEU A 177 -2.45 5.83 8.27
CA LEU A 177 -2.63 5.44 6.86
C LEU A 177 -4.10 5.43 6.44
N ALA A 178 -5.02 5.06 7.34
CA ALA A 178 -6.47 5.17 7.12
C ALA A 178 -6.98 6.62 7.15
N CYS A 179 -6.23 7.54 7.79
CA CYS A 179 -6.60 8.94 7.97
C CYS A 179 -5.93 9.94 6.98
N ARG A 180 -5.00 9.48 6.14
CA ARG A 180 -4.57 10.25 4.95
C ARG A 180 -5.78 10.46 4.02
N PRO A 181 -5.82 11.53 3.19
CA PRO A 181 -7.06 11.95 2.53
C PRO A 181 -7.50 10.93 1.48
N LEU A 182 -8.20 9.89 1.91
CA LEU A 182 -9.23 9.28 1.11
C LEU A 182 -10.36 10.31 1.04
N PRO A 183 -10.82 10.71 -0.16
CA PRO A 183 -12.04 11.47 -0.30
C PRO A 183 -13.21 10.53 0.03
N MET A 184 -13.46 10.35 1.33
CA MET A 184 -14.54 9.52 1.88
C MET A 184 -15.71 10.39 2.34
N PRO A 185 -16.70 10.67 1.49
CA PRO A 185 -18.02 11.00 1.99
C PRO A 185 -18.83 9.77 2.43
N LEU A 186 -18.40 8.52 2.12
CA LEU A 186 -19.34 7.38 2.09
C LEU A 186 -19.19 6.27 3.15
N LEU A 187 -18.11 6.20 3.94
CA LEU A 187 -17.93 5.08 4.92
C LEU A 187 -17.99 5.48 6.40
N THR A 188 -18.50 6.65 6.74
CA THR A 188 -18.74 7.00 8.13
C THR A 188 -20.16 7.50 8.32
N PRO A 189 -20.96 6.88 9.21
CA PRO A 189 -22.17 7.52 9.72
C PRO A 189 -21.86 8.96 10.15
N PRO A 190 -22.75 9.93 9.92
CA PRO A 190 -22.51 11.32 10.32
C PRO A 190 -22.09 11.36 11.80
N GLY A 191 -20.91 11.94 12.08
CA GLY A 191 -20.32 12.01 13.42
C GLY A 191 -19.28 10.93 13.79
N HIS A 192 -19.19 9.81 13.07
CA HIS A 192 -18.19 8.77 13.38
C HIS A 192 -16.75 9.24 13.08
N ARG A 193 -16.55 9.97 11.98
CA ARG A 193 -15.26 10.60 11.63
C ARG A 193 -14.79 11.60 12.69
N ALA A 194 -15.71 12.39 13.25
CA ALA A 194 -15.40 13.32 14.33
C ALA A 194 -15.00 12.59 15.62
N ARG A 195 -15.65 11.46 15.95
CA ARG A 195 -15.29 10.63 17.11
C ARG A 195 -13.93 9.98 16.96
N LEU A 196 -13.63 9.39 15.80
CA LEU A 196 -12.31 8.80 15.50
C LEU A 196 -11.19 9.85 15.57
N LEU A 197 -11.42 11.06 15.05
CA LEU A 197 -10.45 12.15 15.14
C LEU A 197 -10.28 12.68 16.57
N ALA A 198 -11.36 12.74 17.36
CA ALA A 198 -11.27 13.10 18.77
C ALA A 198 -10.48 12.06 19.59
N GLU A 199 -10.63 10.77 19.27
CA GLU A 199 -9.90 9.68 19.92
C GLU A 199 -8.42 9.64 19.50
N ALA A 200 -8.13 9.91 18.21
CA ALA A 200 -6.77 10.11 17.72
C ALA A 200 -6.08 11.30 18.42
N LYS A 201 -6.77 12.43 18.57
CA LYS A 201 -6.27 13.61 19.30
C LYS A 201 -5.92 13.28 20.75
N ARG A 202 -6.81 12.62 21.50
CA ARG A 202 -6.56 12.20 22.90
C ARG A 202 -5.36 11.26 23.05
N THR A 203 -5.05 10.51 22.00
CA THR A 203 -3.93 9.57 21.99
C THR A 203 -2.62 10.29 21.64
N LEU A 204 -2.64 11.23 20.69
CA LEU A 204 -1.51 12.09 20.37
C LEU A 204 -1.14 13.05 21.51
N GLU A 205 -2.12 13.52 22.29
CA GLU A 205 -1.90 14.29 23.51
C GLU A 205 -1.11 13.51 24.58
N ARG A 206 -1.32 12.20 24.67
CA ARG A 206 -0.57 11.31 25.58
C ARG A 206 0.85 11.02 25.09
N VAL A 207 1.06 10.99 23.77
CA VAL A 207 2.36 10.69 23.14
C VAL A 207 3.21 11.95 22.95
N GLY A 208 2.62 13.14 23.06
CA GLY A 208 3.33 14.43 23.00
C GLY A 208 3.67 14.92 21.60
N ASP A 209 3.16 14.29 20.54
CA ASP A 209 3.41 14.70 19.16
C ASP A 209 2.55 15.91 18.76
N ARG A 210 3.12 17.09 18.98
CA ARG A 210 2.44 18.38 18.77
C ARG A 210 2.10 18.68 17.30
N ARG A 211 2.83 18.11 16.32
CA ARG A 211 2.59 18.34 14.90
C ARG A 211 1.36 17.58 14.42
N SER A 212 1.31 16.28 14.67
CA SER A 212 0.16 15.44 14.33
C SER A 212 -1.13 15.88 15.04
N LEU A 213 -0.99 16.49 16.23
CA LEU A 213 -2.09 17.07 17.01
C LEU A 213 -2.67 18.33 16.34
N GLN A 214 -1.81 19.22 15.82
CA GLN A 214 -2.25 20.39 15.04
C GLN A 214 -2.98 19.98 13.76
N ASP A 215 -2.48 18.96 13.06
CA ASP A 215 -3.13 18.43 11.86
C ASP A 215 -4.51 17.86 12.18
N CYS A 216 -4.64 17.10 13.26
CA CYS A 216 -5.93 16.58 13.74
C CYS A 216 -6.91 17.71 14.09
N GLN A 217 -6.43 18.78 14.73
CA GLN A 217 -7.26 19.94 15.07
C GLN A 217 -7.77 20.68 13.83
N GLN A 218 -6.92 20.87 12.81
CA GLN A 218 -7.31 21.49 11.54
C GLN A 218 -8.37 20.66 10.79
N ILE A 219 -8.23 19.34 10.81
CA ILE A 219 -9.21 18.44 10.18
C ILE A 219 -10.55 18.48 10.95
N LEU A 220 -10.52 18.51 12.29
CA LEU A 220 -11.72 18.64 13.12
C LEU A 220 -12.47 19.97 12.86
N LEU A 221 -11.75 21.09 12.75
CA LEU A 221 -12.33 22.39 12.46
C LEU A 221 -12.98 22.43 11.07
N ARG A 222 -12.33 21.84 10.06
CA ARG A 222 -12.89 21.75 8.71
C ARG A 222 -14.14 20.88 8.62
N LEU A 223 -14.27 19.87 9.49
CA LEU A 223 -15.46 19.02 9.56
C LEU A 223 -16.63 19.71 10.29
N SER A 224 -16.36 20.57 11.27
CA SER A 224 -17.39 21.39 11.92
C SER A 224 -17.86 22.59 11.07
N GLY A 225 -17.04 23.07 10.13
CA GLY A 225 -17.40 24.17 9.23
C GLY A 225 -18.35 23.81 8.08
N GLY A 226 -18.68 22.52 7.90
CA GLY A 226 -19.48 22.02 6.77
C GLY A 226 -20.96 21.78 7.07
N THR A 227 -21.43 22.01 8.29
CA THR A 227 -22.86 21.93 8.64
C THR A 227 -23.51 23.31 8.56
N THR A 228 -23.71 23.83 7.35
CA THR A 228 -24.85 24.72 7.11
C THR A 228 -26.07 23.83 7.02
N ILE A 229 -26.82 23.80 8.12
CA ILE A 229 -28.18 23.28 8.19
C ILE A 229 -29.01 24.08 7.18
N ALA A 230 -29.32 23.46 6.05
CA ALA A 230 -30.52 23.78 5.27
C ALA A 230 -31.61 22.84 5.74
N ALA A 231 -32.55 23.34 6.52
CA ALA A 231 -33.87 22.76 6.71
C ALA A 231 -34.82 23.88 7.19
N SER A 232 -35.72 24.23 6.27
CA SER A 232 -37.08 24.78 6.42
C SER A 232 -37.42 25.71 7.58
#